data_AF-A0A932ZT66-F1
#
_entry.id   AF-A0A932ZT66-F1
#
_cell.length_a   1.000
_cell.length_b   1.000
_cell.length_c   1.000
_cell.angle_alpha   90.00
_cell.angle_beta   90.00
_cell.angle_gamma   90.00
#
_symmetry.space_group_name_H-M   'P 1'
#
loop_
_entity.id
_entity.type
_entity.pdbx_description
1 polymer ?
#
loop_
_entity_poly.entity_id
_entity_poly.type
_entity_poly.pdbx_seq_one_letter_code
_entity_poly.pdbx_strand_id
1 'polypeptide(L)'
;MKSHRLGPWLRAALAPALLAGALGTAGCGSISSPGGPSGPSAAAPQDEADYAGAAREHTAQSYARYLERHPAGAYARQAGHWAERLAYYDALSSRDPAVLQAFLRRFPQSDHATGAQRGLQRAEYERVKREDAIPAYRAFLA
;
A
#
# COMPACT_ATOMS: atom_id res chain seq x y z
N MET A 1 -19.90 8.99 13.12
CA MET A 1 -19.40 8.39 11.85
C MET A 1 -17.89 8.55 11.84
N LYS A 2 -17.12 7.46 11.94
CA LYS A 2 -15.65 7.55 12.08
C LYS A 2 -15.03 7.81 10.71
N SER A 3 -14.58 9.05 10.49
CA SER A 3 -13.73 9.43 9.37
C SER A 3 -12.34 8.83 9.58
N HIS A 4 -12.06 7.69 8.95
CA HIS A 4 -10.69 7.19 8.87
C HIS A 4 -9.92 8.07 7.88
N ARG A 5 -9.26 9.12 8.40
CA ARG A 5 -8.27 9.89 7.64
C ARG A 5 -7.15 8.93 7.23
N LEU A 6 -7.07 8.62 5.94
CA LEU A 6 -5.92 7.93 5.36
C LEU A 6 -4.72 8.89 5.46
N GLY A 7 -3.77 8.54 6.32
CA GLY A 7 -2.60 9.36 6.64
C GLY A 7 -1.44 9.20 5.65
N PRO A 8 -0.38 10.02 5.79
CA PRO A 8 0.66 10.28 4.79
C PRO A 8 1.76 9.20 4.72
N TRP A 9 1.43 7.94 4.46
CA TRP A 9 2.32 6.78 4.70
C TRP A 9 3.13 6.28 3.48
N LEU A 10 3.27 7.08 2.41
CA LEU A 10 3.92 6.64 1.16
C LEU A 10 5.45 6.81 1.09
N ARG A 11 6.16 7.19 2.17
CA ARG A 11 7.60 7.52 2.09
C ARG A 11 8.57 6.56 2.79
N ALA A 12 8.11 5.56 3.53
CA ALA A 12 8.98 4.88 4.50
C ALA A 12 9.32 3.40 4.25
N ALA A 13 8.83 2.77 3.18
CA ALA A 13 9.24 1.39 2.88
C ALA A 13 9.42 1.17 1.38
N LEU A 14 10.69 0.90 1.01
CA LEU A 14 11.20 0.45 -0.30
C LEU A 14 11.46 1.55 -1.35
N ALA A 15 12.68 2.09 -1.33
CA ALA A 15 13.34 2.61 -2.53
C ALA A 15 14.05 1.45 -3.27
N PRO A 16 14.14 1.51 -4.61
CA PRO A 16 15.40 1.95 -5.17
C PRO A 16 15.30 3.01 -6.29
N ALA A 17 16.32 3.88 -6.28
CA ALA A 17 17.05 4.54 -7.36
C ALA A 17 16.37 4.83 -8.73
N LEU A 18 16.13 6.14 -8.93
CA LEU A 18 16.47 6.98 -10.09
C LEU A 18 17.07 6.31 -11.35
N LEU A 19 16.47 6.57 -12.52
CA LEU A 19 17.13 7.33 -13.59
C LEU A 19 16.11 7.94 -14.56
N ALA A 20 16.39 9.20 -14.91
CA ALA A 20 15.57 10.11 -15.68
C ALA A 20 15.71 9.89 -17.19
N GLY A 21 14.66 10.21 -17.93
CA GLY A 21 14.66 10.40 -19.38
C GLY A 21 13.62 11.46 -19.73
N ALA A 22 14.09 12.59 -20.26
CA ALA A 22 13.33 13.83 -20.37
C ALA A 22 12.75 14.08 -21.78
N LEU A 23 11.79 15.01 -21.82
CA LEU A 23 11.43 15.94 -22.90
C LEU A 23 10.63 15.42 -24.12
N GLY A 24 9.43 15.98 -24.26
CA GLY A 24 8.66 16.03 -25.49
C GLY A 24 7.62 17.16 -25.42
N THR A 25 7.85 18.21 -26.20
CA THR A 25 7.19 19.54 -26.17
C THR A 25 5.85 19.62 -26.92
N ALA A 26 5.20 20.77 -26.71
CA ALA A 26 4.17 21.43 -27.54
C ALA A 26 2.71 20.97 -27.31
N GLY A 27 1.70 21.83 -27.30
CA GLY A 27 1.61 23.26 -27.57
C GLY A 27 0.17 23.76 -27.39
N CYS A 28 0.05 25.07 -27.16
CA CYS A 28 -1.06 26.01 -27.36
C CYS A 28 -2.53 25.57 -27.29
N GLY A 29 -3.34 26.37 -26.57
CA GLY A 29 -4.73 26.63 -26.96
C GLY A 29 -5.66 27.01 -25.83
N SER A 30 -5.60 28.26 -25.34
CA SER A 30 -6.67 28.85 -24.53
C SER A 30 -7.87 29.20 -25.41
N ILE A 31 -9.08 28.72 -25.06
CA ILE A 31 -10.35 29.41 -25.35
C ILE A 31 -11.28 29.31 -24.13
N SER A 32 -12.00 30.40 -23.88
CA SER A 32 -12.83 30.63 -22.68
C SER A 32 -14.33 30.36 -22.93
N SER A 33 -15.01 30.01 -21.82
CA SER A 33 -16.43 30.33 -21.47
C SER A 33 -17.54 29.38 -21.98
N PRO A 34 -18.80 29.49 -21.49
CA PRO A 34 -19.25 29.05 -20.15
C PRO A 34 -20.55 28.20 -20.20
N GLY A 35 -20.84 27.43 -19.14
CA GLY A 35 -22.21 26.95 -18.82
C GLY A 35 -22.83 25.90 -19.75
N GLY A 36 -22.65 24.62 -19.40
CA GLY A 36 -23.40 23.48 -19.96
C GLY A 36 -23.86 22.54 -18.83
N PRO A 37 -24.98 21.81 -19.01
CA PRO A 37 -25.72 21.19 -17.92
C PRO A 37 -24.88 20.11 -17.22
N SER A 38 -25.03 20.01 -15.90
CA SER A 38 -24.41 18.98 -15.07
C SER A 38 -24.76 17.59 -15.60
N GLY A 39 -23.87 17.02 -16.42
CA GLY A 39 -23.95 15.65 -16.90
C GLY A 39 -23.85 14.64 -15.76
N PRO A 40 -24.16 13.35 -16.00
CA PRO A 40 -24.05 12.32 -14.98
C PRO A 40 -22.65 12.35 -14.37
N SER A 41 -22.60 12.39 -13.04
CA SER A 41 -21.39 12.61 -12.21
C SER A 41 -20.10 12.09 -12.85
N ALA A 42 -19.21 13.01 -13.22
CA ALA A 42 -17.87 12.71 -13.76
C ALA A 42 -16.97 11.89 -12.81
N ALA A 43 -17.43 11.61 -11.57
CA ALA A 43 -16.72 10.80 -10.61
C ALA A 43 -16.71 9.30 -10.96
N ALA A 44 -17.78 8.76 -11.57
CA ALA A 44 -17.88 7.34 -11.87
C ALA A 44 -16.85 6.84 -12.92
N PRO A 45 -16.64 7.52 -14.08
CA PRO A 45 -15.64 7.08 -15.04
C PRO A 45 -14.20 7.24 -14.52
N GLN A 46 -13.94 8.24 -13.67
CA GLN A 46 -12.61 8.45 -13.08
C GLN A 46 -12.29 7.40 -12.01
N ASP A 47 -13.27 7.01 -11.19
CA ASP A 47 -13.16 5.94 -10.20
C ASP A 47 -12.75 4.60 -10.85
N GLU A 48 -13.45 4.21 -11.91
CA GLU A 48 -13.13 3.00 -12.68
C GLU A 48 -11.75 3.07 -13.34
N ALA A 49 -11.39 4.20 -13.96
CA ALA A 49 -10.08 4.37 -14.58
C ALA A 49 -8.94 4.28 -13.55
N ASP A 50 -9.11 4.88 -12.38
CA ASP A 50 -8.12 4.85 -11.31
C ASP A 50 -7.98 3.45 -10.69
N TYR A 51 -9.08 2.73 -10.52
CA TYR A 51 -9.05 1.33 -10.10
C TYR A 51 -8.39 0.44 -11.15
N ALA A 52 -8.72 0.63 -12.43
CA ALA A 52 -8.11 -0.12 -13.53
C ALA A 52 -6.60 0.12 -13.62
N GLY A 53 -6.15 1.37 -13.39
CA GLY A 53 -4.73 1.70 -13.27
C GLY A 53 -4.07 0.95 -12.11
N ALA A 54 -4.69 0.97 -10.92
CA ALA A 54 -4.19 0.23 -9.77
C ALA A 54 -4.13 -1.29 -10.01
N ALA A 55 -5.13 -1.84 -10.69
CA ALA A 55 -5.20 -3.25 -11.02
C ALA A 55 -4.16 -3.69 -12.06
N ARG A 56 -3.79 -2.82 -12.99
CA ARG A 56 -2.69 -3.06 -13.95
C ARG A 56 -1.32 -3.09 -13.27
N GLU A 57 -1.07 -2.17 -12.34
CA GLU A 57 0.16 -2.17 -11.54
C GLU A 57 0.21 -3.34 -10.55
N HIS A 58 -0.95 -3.71 -9.99
CA HIS A 58 -1.13 -4.84 -9.07
C HIS A 58 -0.15 -4.84 -7.88
N THR A 59 0.00 -3.70 -7.22
CA THR A 59 0.83 -3.58 -6.00
C THR A 59 -0.01 -3.12 -4.83
N ALA A 60 0.40 -3.43 -3.59
CA ALA A 60 -0.28 -2.90 -2.41
C ALA A 60 -0.35 -1.37 -2.44
N GLN A 61 0.71 -0.72 -2.96
CA GLN A 61 0.82 0.73 -3.08
C GLN A 61 -0.13 1.31 -4.13
N SER A 62 -0.34 0.64 -5.26
CA SER A 62 -1.24 1.12 -6.32
C SER A 62 -2.69 1.14 -5.83
N TYR A 63 -3.14 0.08 -5.17
CA TYR A 63 -4.47 0.02 -4.54
C TYR A 63 -4.62 0.99 -3.38
N ALA A 64 -3.58 1.18 -2.55
CA ALA A 64 -3.61 2.19 -1.49
C ALA A 64 -3.81 3.61 -2.05
N ARG A 65 -3.09 3.96 -3.12
CA ARG A 65 -3.25 5.26 -3.80
C ARG A 65 -4.63 5.45 -4.41
N TYR A 66 -5.26 4.38 -4.88
CA TYR A 66 -6.66 4.43 -5.31
C TYR A 66 -7.59 4.69 -4.12
N LEU A 67 -7.42 3.99 -2.99
CA LEU A 67 -8.24 4.18 -1.78
C LEU A 67 -8.12 5.57 -1.17
N GLU A 68 -6.96 6.21 -1.29
CA GLU A 68 -6.75 7.60 -0.86
C GLU A 68 -7.57 8.58 -1.68
N ARG A 69 -7.70 8.34 -2.99
CA ARG A 69 -8.46 9.19 -3.92
C ARG A 69 -9.95 8.90 -3.89
N HIS A 70 -10.31 7.63 -3.74
CA HIS A 70 -11.68 7.12 -3.81
C HIS A 70 -12.04 6.30 -2.56
N PRO A 71 -12.05 6.91 -1.35
CA PRO A 71 -12.31 6.19 -0.09
C PRO A 71 -13.73 5.60 0.00
N ALA A 72 -14.66 6.12 -0.80
CA ALA A 72 -16.03 5.62 -0.94
C ALA A 72 -16.36 5.25 -2.41
N GLY A 73 -15.33 5.04 -3.25
CA GLY A 73 -15.50 4.62 -4.64
C GLY A 73 -16.13 3.22 -4.74
N ALA A 74 -16.69 2.92 -5.90
CA ALA A 74 -17.36 1.65 -6.18
C ALA A 74 -16.44 0.44 -5.93
N TYR A 75 -15.13 0.59 -6.16
CA TYR A 75 -14.13 -0.47 -5.97
C TYR A 75 -13.37 -0.36 -4.65
N ALA A 76 -13.73 0.55 -3.73
CA ALA A 76 -13.02 0.78 -2.46
C ALA A 76 -12.88 -0.52 -1.63
N ARG A 77 -13.94 -1.32 -1.53
CA ARG A 77 -13.87 -2.60 -0.80
C ARG A 77 -12.89 -3.57 -1.44
N GLN A 78 -12.95 -3.71 -2.77
CA GLN A 78 -12.12 -4.66 -3.51
C GLN A 78 -10.65 -4.23 -3.50
N ALA A 79 -10.37 -2.94 -3.70
CA ALA A 79 -9.03 -2.39 -3.59
C ALA A 79 -8.46 -2.54 -2.17
N GLY A 80 -9.29 -2.38 -1.13
CA GLY A 80 -8.90 -2.64 0.26
C GLY A 80 -8.40 -4.07 0.47
N HIS A 81 -9.19 -5.04 -0.01
CA HIS A 81 -8.81 -6.45 0.05
C HIS A 81 -7.50 -6.75 -0.71
N TRP A 82 -7.33 -6.20 -1.91
CA TRP A 82 -6.09 -6.40 -2.66
C TRP A 82 -4.88 -5.72 -2.02
N ALA A 83 -5.05 -4.50 -1.51
CA ALA A 83 -3.99 -3.78 -0.82
C ALA A 83 -3.49 -4.57 0.40
N GLU A 84 -4.40 -5.08 1.21
CA GLU A 84 -4.08 -5.90 2.39
C GLU A 84 -3.40 -7.21 2.00
N ARG A 85 -4.00 -7.96 1.06
CA ARG A 85 -3.49 -9.27 0.62
C ARG A 85 -2.08 -9.14 0.04
N LEU A 86 -1.84 -8.14 -0.81
CA LEU A 86 -0.52 -7.92 -1.39
C LEU A 86 0.49 -7.47 -0.34
N ALA A 87 0.12 -6.54 0.55
CA ALA A 87 0.98 -6.10 1.64
C ALA A 87 1.42 -7.27 2.55
N TYR A 88 0.52 -8.23 2.78
CA TYR A 88 0.84 -9.45 3.54
C TYR A 88 1.91 -10.31 2.84
N TYR A 89 1.72 -10.60 1.55
CA TYR A 89 2.68 -11.42 0.81
C TYR A 89 4.03 -10.72 0.61
N ASP A 90 4.03 -9.41 0.41
CA ASP A 90 5.26 -8.59 0.36
C ASP A 90 6.00 -8.66 1.71
N ALA A 91 5.27 -8.52 2.82
CA ALA A 91 5.85 -8.62 4.16
C ALA A 91 6.44 -10.01 4.44
N LEU A 92 5.73 -11.09 4.09
CA LEU A 92 6.25 -12.45 4.23
C LEU A 92 7.51 -12.69 3.39
N SER A 93 7.52 -12.19 2.15
CA SER A 93 8.63 -12.37 1.22
C SER A 93 9.87 -11.61 1.65
N SER A 94 9.71 -10.45 2.30
CA SER A 94 10.82 -9.64 2.83
C SER A 94 11.64 -10.37 3.90
N ARG A 95 11.00 -11.26 4.69
CA ARG A 95 11.57 -11.89 5.88
C ARG A 95 12.19 -10.88 6.87
N ASP A 96 11.76 -9.62 6.78
CA ASP A 96 12.21 -8.54 7.65
C ASP A 96 11.20 -8.36 8.80
N PRO A 97 11.63 -8.52 10.06
CA PRO A 97 10.77 -8.29 11.21
C PRO A 97 10.09 -6.91 11.20
N ALA A 98 10.79 -5.86 10.76
CA ALA A 98 10.25 -4.51 10.74
C ALA A 98 9.07 -4.38 9.77
N VAL A 99 9.14 -5.03 8.60
CA VAL A 99 8.08 -5.02 7.59
C VAL A 99 6.87 -5.83 8.08
N LEU A 100 7.08 -6.98 8.70
CA LEU A 100 6.02 -7.80 9.29
C LEU A 100 5.33 -7.10 10.46
N GLN A 101 6.08 -6.40 11.32
CA GLN A 101 5.52 -5.56 12.39
C GLN A 101 4.69 -4.40 11.81
N ALA A 102 5.17 -3.75 10.75
CA ALA A 102 4.43 -2.68 10.09
C ALA A 102 3.09 -3.19 9.53
N PHE A 103 3.07 -4.37 8.90
CA PHE A 103 1.84 -5.02 8.44
C PHE A 103 0.87 -5.25 9.60
N LEU A 104 1.32 -5.87 10.70
CA LEU A 104 0.48 -6.16 11.88
C LEU A 104 -0.10 -4.90 12.53
N ARG A 105 0.68 -3.82 12.59
CA ARG A 105 0.19 -2.53 13.09
C ARG A 105 -0.85 -1.91 12.17
N ARG A 106 -0.70 -2.11 10.85
CA ARG A 106 -1.60 -1.53 9.83
C ARG A 106 -2.92 -2.28 9.74
N PHE A 107 -2.89 -3.60 9.85
CA PHE A 107 -4.04 -4.48 9.71
C PHE A 107 -4.21 -5.39 10.93
N PRO A 108 -4.51 -4.83 12.12
CA PRO A 108 -4.58 -5.60 13.38
C PRO A 108 -5.74 -6.61 13.41
N GLN A 109 -6.74 -6.43 12.55
CA GLN A 109 -7.91 -7.32 12.41
C GLN A 109 -7.88 -8.14 11.11
N SER A 110 -6.74 -8.17 10.42
CA SER A 110 -6.57 -8.95 9.20
C SER A 110 -6.72 -10.45 9.47
N ASP A 111 -7.34 -11.17 8.53
CA ASP A 111 -7.29 -12.63 8.50
C ASP A 111 -5.85 -13.16 8.33
N HIS A 112 -4.94 -12.31 7.85
CA HIS A 112 -3.51 -12.61 7.73
C HIS A 112 -2.69 -12.29 8.98
N ALA A 113 -3.26 -11.68 10.02
CA ALA A 113 -2.52 -11.26 11.21
C ALA A 113 -1.80 -12.43 11.88
N THR A 114 -2.47 -13.56 12.08
CA THR A 114 -1.86 -14.78 12.65
C THR A 114 -0.71 -15.29 11.78
N GLY A 115 -0.84 -15.20 10.45
CA GLY A 115 0.22 -15.58 9.52
C GLY A 115 1.44 -14.67 9.62
N ALA A 116 1.22 -13.35 9.68
CA ALA A 116 2.27 -12.36 9.81
C ALA A 116 2.98 -12.43 11.18
N GLN A 117 2.26 -12.74 12.26
CA GLN A 117 2.86 -13.00 13.58
C GLN A 117 3.82 -14.20 13.55
N ARG A 118 3.42 -15.31 12.91
CA ARG A 118 4.31 -16.47 12.73
C ARG A 118 5.52 -16.11 11.87
N GLY A 119 5.31 -15.35 10.79
CA GLY A 119 6.38 -14.84 9.96
C GLY A 119 7.38 -14.00 10.76
N LEU A 120 6.86 -13.11 11.61
CA LEU A 120 7.66 -12.23 12.47
C LEU A 120 8.51 -13.03 13.45
N GLN A 121 7.89 -13.96 14.18
CA GLN A 121 8.61 -14.83 15.13
C GLN A 121 9.72 -15.61 14.44
N ARG A 122 9.46 -16.14 13.23
CA ARG A 122 10.46 -16.84 12.44
C ARG A 122 11.59 -15.91 12.01
N ALA A 123 11.28 -14.71 11.54
CA ALA A 123 12.28 -13.74 11.10
C ALA A 123 13.20 -13.30 12.24
N GLU A 124 12.65 -13.03 13.43
CA GLU A 124 13.44 -12.70 14.62
C GLU A 124 14.29 -13.89 15.09
N TYR A 125 13.73 -15.10 15.09
CA TYR A 125 14.50 -16.30 15.42
C TYR A 125 15.69 -16.51 14.48
N GLU A 126 15.51 -16.35 13.16
CA GLU A 126 16.61 -16.46 12.19
C GLU A 126 17.64 -15.31 12.33
N ARG A 127 17.27 -14.15 12.90
CA ARG A 127 18.25 -13.11 13.26
C ARG A 127 19.09 -13.54 14.46
N VAL A 128 18.44 -13.99 15.53
CA VAL A 128 19.09 -14.47 16.77
C VAL A 128 20.01 -15.65 16.48
N LYS A 129 19.54 -16.61 15.67
CA LYS A 129 20.33 -17.77 15.26
C LYS A 129 21.59 -17.40 14.48
N ARG A 130 21.55 -16.33 13.69
CA ARG A 130 22.75 -15.82 12.98
C ARG A 130 23.73 -15.13 13.91
N GLU A 131 23.27 -14.55 15.02
CA GLU A 131 24.11 -13.96 16.04
C GLU A 131 24.82 -15.03 16.89
N ASP A 132 24.19 -16.20 17.04
CA ASP A 132 24.71 -17.40 17.71
C ASP A 132 25.28 -17.14 19.12
N ALA A 133 24.63 -16.24 19.86
CA ALA A 133 25.05 -15.84 21.20
C ALA A 133 23.99 -16.21 22.25
N ILE A 134 24.42 -16.83 23.36
CA ILE A 134 23.53 -17.16 24.49
C ILE A 134 22.71 -15.94 24.98
N PRO A 135 23.28 -14.73 25.12
CA PRO A 135 22.50 -13.55 25.49
C PRO A 135 21.38 -13.22 24.48
N ALA A 136 21.61 -13.41 23.18
CA ALA A 136 20.62 -13.14 22.14
C ALA A 136 19.43 -14.12 22.21
N TYR A 137 19.70 -15.41 22.41
CA TYR A 137 18.64 -16.40 22.62
C TYR A 137 17.83 -16.13 23.89
N ARG A 138 18.47 -15.66 24.97
CA ARG A 138 17.76 -15.27 26.20
C ARG A 138 16.83 -14.09 25.97
N ALA A 139 17.28 -13.07 25.26
CA ALA A 139 16.46 -11.90 24.93
C ALA A 139 15.23 -12.24 24.06
N PHE A 140 15.33 -13.27 23.21
CA PHE A 140 14.22 -13.74 22.38
C PHE A 140 13.13 -14.49 23.16
N LEU A 141 13.49 -15.12 24.29
CA LEU A 141 12.58 -15.94 25.10
C LEU A 141 11.98 -15.21 26.32
N ALA A 142 12.53 -14.04 26.67
CA ALA A 142 12.11 -13.23 27.82
C ALA A 142 10.81 -12.46 27.54
#